data_AF-A0A659SC58-F1
#
_entry.id   AF-A0A659SC58-F1
#
_cell.length_a   1.000
_cell.length_b   1.000
_cell.length_c   1.000
_cell.angle_alpha   90.00
_cell.angle_beta   90.00
_cell.angle_gamma   90.00
#
_symmetry.space_group_name_H-M   'P 1'
#
loop_
_entity.id
_entity.type
_entity.pdbx_description
1 polymer ?
#
loop_
_entity_poly.entity_id
_entity_poly.type
_entity_poly.pdbx_seq_one_letter_code
_entity_poly.pdbx_strand_id
1 'polypeptide(L)'
;MSNKYCQALAELRNKSAHELKEVGDQWRTPDNIYWGINAMFGPFVLDLFSDDENAKCEDYYTAEDNALAHDWADRLAELNGAAFGNPPYSRASQHEGQYITGMRYIMRHTSAMRDKGGRYVFLIKAATSAVWWPDDAAEMAFFRGRLGVELPAW
;
A
#
# COMPACT_ATOMS: atom_id res chain seq x y z
N MET A 1 -3.77 -21.78 -8.09
CA MET A 1 -3.11 -21.19 -9.28
C MET A 1 -2.54 -19.86 -8.86
N SER A 2 -1.35 -19.44 -9.30
CA SER A 2 -0.87 -18.09 -8.96
C SER A 2 -1.87 -17.04 -9.46
N ASN A 3 -2.16 -16.02 -8.66
CA ASN A 3 -3.11 -15.01 -9.09
C ASN A 3 -2.56 -14.21 -10.28
N LYS A 4 -3.45 -13.74 -11.16
CA LYS A 4 -3.08 -13.03 -12.40
C LYS A 4 -2.32 -11.72 -12.16
N TYR A 5 -2.58 -11.06 -11.02
CA TYR A 5 -1.89 -9.82 -10.66
C TYR A 5 -0.42 -10.08 -10.31
N CYS A 6 -0.14 -11.05 -9.43
CA CYS A 6 1.22 -11.51 -9.12
C CYS A 6 1.96 -12.01 -10.36
N GLN A 7 1.28 -12.77 -11.24
CA GLN A 7 1.86 -13.20 -12.52
C GLN A 7 2.29 -12.01 -13.37
N ALA A 8 1.46 -10.97 -13.50
CA ALA A 8 1.79 -9.77 -14.26
C ALA A 8 2.97 -8.98 -13.64
N LEU A 9 3.04 -8.90 -12.30
CA LEU A 9 4.18 -8.28 -11.61
C LEU A 9 5.48 -9.07 -11.86
N ALA A 10 5.43 -10.39 -11.74
CA ALA A 10 6.58 -11.26 -12.00
C ALA A 10 7.04 -11.20 -13.47
N GLU A 11 6.11 -11.22 -14.42
CA GLU A 11 6.41 -11.06 -15.85
C GLU A 11 7.06 -9.70 -16.14
N LEU A 12 6.57 -8.63 -15.51
CA LEU A 12 7.16 -7.30 -15.64
C LEU A 12 8.59 -7.28 -15.09
N ARG A 13 8.80 -7.78 -13.87
CA ARG A 13 10.12 -7.84 -13.21
C ARG A 13 11.15 -8.65 -14.01
N ASN A 14 10.71 -9.68 -14.73
CA ASN A 14 11.59 -10.53 -15.53
C ASN A 14 11.93 -9.98 -16.93
N LYS A 15 11.39 -8.82 -17.34
CA LYS A 15 11.82 -8.19 -18.60
C LYS A 15 13.25 -7.69 -18.48
N SER A 16 14.00 -7.71 -19.59
CA SER A 16 15.38 -7.22 -19.64
C SER A 16 15.51 -5.69 -19.60
N ALA A 17 14.42 -4.98 -19.89
CA ALA A 17 14.34 -3.52 -19.89
C ALA A 17 12.88 -3.08 -19.74
N HIS A 18 12.68 -1.85 -19.24
CA HIS A 18 11.38 -1.32 -18.89
C HIS A 18 11.25 0.16 -19.27
N GLU A 19 10.05 0.58 -19.65
CA GLU A 19 9.68 1.99 -19.75
C GLU A 19 9.12 2.47 -18.40
N LEU A 20 9.35 3.74 -18.03
CA LEU A 20 8.87 4.29 -16.74
C LEU A 20 7.35 4.14 -16.54
N LYS A 21 6.57 4.15 -17.62
CA LYS A 21 5.11 3.97 -17.58
C LYS A 21 4.68 2.53 -17.23
N GLU A 22 5.58 1.54 -17.37
CA GLU A 22 5.30 0.14 -17.08
C GLU A 22 5.43 -0.20 -15.59
N VAL A 23 6.24 0.55 -14.84
CA VAL A 23 6.51 0.31 -13.41
C VAL A 23 5.23 0.23 -12.59
N GLY A 24 4.26 1.12 -12.85
CA GLY A 24 2.89 1.01 -12.32
C GLY A 24 2.83 0.92 -10.80
N ASP A 25 2.34 -0.19 -10.27
CA ASP A 25 2.18 -0.40 -8.83
C ASP A 25 3.51 -0.66 -8.08
N GLN A 26 4.63 -0.78 -8.79
CA GLN A 26 5.95 -1.13 -8.22
C GLN A 26 6.81 0.10 -7.88
N TRP A 27 6.23 1.30 -7.96
CA TRP A 27 6.91 2.52 -7.51
C TRP A 27 7.10 2.52 -6.00
N ARG A 28 8.31 2.86 -5.55
CA ARG A 28 8.71 2.83 -4.14
C ARG A 28 8.56 4.19 -3.48
N THR A 29 8.20 4.19 -2.21
CA THR A 29 8.22 5.38 -1.36
C THR A 29 9.67 5.74 -1.02
N PRO A 30 10.15 6.97 -1.29
CA PRO A 30 11.48 7.38 -0.90
C PRO A 30 11.68 7.35 0.62
N ASP A 31 12.86 6.97 1.09
CA ASP A 31 13.13 6.78 2.52
C ASP A 31 12.89 8.05 3.34
N ASN A 32 13.34 9.20 2.85
CA ASN A 32 13.16 10.48 3.53
C ASN A 32 11.68 10.85 3.70
N ILE A 33 10.85 10.51 2.70
CA ILE A 33 9.39 10.69 2.77
C ILE A 33 8.80 9.75 3.81
N TYR A 34 9.14 8.46 3.74
CA TYR A 34 8.65 7.46 4.70
C TYR A 34 8.99 7.85 6.14
N TRP A 35 10.26 8.16 6.43
CA TRP A 35 10.70 8.54 7.77
C TRP A 35 10.07 9.86 8.25
N GLY A 36 9.85 10.82 7.36
CA GLY A 36 9.14 12.06 7.69
C GLY A 36 7.69 11.80 8.10
N ILE A 37 6.98 10.92 7.39
CA ILE A 37 5.61 10.51 7.75
C ILE A 37 5.62 9.70 9.05
N ASN A 38 6.56 8.76 9.20
CA ASN A 38 6.69 7.93 10.41
C ASN A 38 6.97 8.76 11.66
N ALA A 39 7.78 9.81 11.55
CA ALA A 39 8.03 10.74 12.65
C ALA A 39 6.77 11.50 13.11
N MET A 40 5.81 11.75 12.22
CA MET A 40 4.56 12.45 12.54
C MET A 40 3.45 11.52 13.01
N PHE A 41 3.29 10.36 12.38
CA PHE A 41 2.10 9.52 12.54
C PHE A 41 2.40 8.08 13.00
N GLY A 42 3.68 7.74 13.15
CA GLY A 42 4.13 6.42 13.57
C GLY A 42 3.97 6.14 15.07
N PRO A 43 4.75 5.18 15.62
CA PRO A 43 5.66 4.31 14.89
C PRO A 43 4.91 3.34 13.95
N PHE A 44 5.38 3.24 12.71
CA PHE A 44 4.93 2.23 11.77
C PHE A 44 5.62 0.91 12.04
N VAL A 45 4.82 -0.15 12.12
CA VAL A 45 5.27 -1.51 12.43
C VAL A 45 4.82 -2.51 11.37
N LEU A 46 3.97 -2.10 10.43
CA LEU A 46 3.43 -2.95 9.37
C LEU A 46 3.36 -2.17 8.05
N ASP A 47 3.93 -2.70 6.97
CA ASP A 47 3.81 -2.15 5.61
C ASP A 47 2.79 -2.95 4.79
N LEU A 48 1.66 -2.33 4.43
CA LEU A 48 0.51 -3.06 3.90
C LEU A 48 0.66 -3.47 2.43
N PHE A 49 1.44 -2.74 1.63
CA PHE A 49 1.47 -2.92 0.17
C PHE A 49 2.91 -2.86 -0.32
N SER A 50 3.62 -3.97 -0.15
CA SER A 50 5.06 -4.01 -0.33
C SER A 50 5.54 -5.32 -0.95
N ASP A 51 6.85 -5.49 -1.03
CA ASP A 51 7.55 -6.72 -1.38
C ASP A 51 8.87 -6.78 -0.59
N ASP A 52 9.58 -7.90 -0.69
CA ASP A 52 10.84 -8.15 0.01
C ASP A 52 11.94 -7.11 -0.27
N GLU A 53 11.85 -6.36 -1.37
CA GLU A 53 12.87 -5.38 -1.80
C GLU A 53 12.49 -3.93 -1.46
N ASN A 54 11.22 -3.66 -1.17
CA ASN A 54 10.72 -2.31 -0.97
C ASN A 54 10.08 -2.03 0.39
N ALA A 55 9.96 -3.04 1.25
CA ALA A 55 9.41 -2.91 2.60
C ALA A 55 10.06 -1.82 3.44
N LYS A 56 9.20 -1.07 4.14
CA LYS A 56 9.62 -0.01 5.09
C LYS A 56 9.47 -0.41 6.55
N CYS A 57 8.85 -1.55 6.82
CA CYS A 57 8.68 -2.16 8.14
C CYS A 57 9.26 -3.58 8.12
N GLU A 58 9.60 -4.12 9.30
CA GLU A 58 10.02 -5.53 9.42
C GLU A 58 8.87 -6.49 9.05
N ASP A 59 7.64 -6.15 9.47
CA ASP A 59 6.43 -6.83 9.04
C ASP A 59 5.79 -6.15 7.83
N TYR A 60 5.40 -6.93 6.83
CA TYR A 60 4.75 -6.43 5.64
C TYR A 60 3.92 -7.51 4.95
N TYR A 61 3.06 -7.10 4.02
CA TYR A 61 2.34 -8.01 3.13
C TYR A 61 2.80 -7.83 1.69
N THR A 62 3.10 -8.95 1.04
CA THR A 62 3.34 -9.03 -0.40
C THR A 62 2.03 -9.12 -1.20
N ALA A 63 2.12 -8.97 -2.52
CA ALA A 63 0.99 -9.20 -3.40
C ALA A 63 0.47 -10.66 -3.33
N GLU A 64 1.38 -11.60 -3.08
CA GLU A 64 1.12 -13.02 -2.87
C GLU A 64 0.40 -13.28 -1.53
N ASP A 65 0.84 -12.62 -0.45
CA ASP A 65 0.18 -12.71 0.86
C ASP A 65 -1.23 -12.13 0.82
N ASN A 66 -1.46 -11.16 -0.09
CA ASN A 66 -2.69 -10.40 -0.25
C ASN A 66 -3.14 -9.73 1.05
N ALA A 67 -2.67 -8.51 1.30
CA ALA A 67 -3.04 -7.73 2.48
C ALA A 67 -4.55 -7.71 2.76
N LEU A 68 -5.41 -7.62 1.74
CA LEU A 68 -6.87 -7.55 1.92
C LEU A 68 -7.51 -8.87 2.38
N ALA A 69 -6.75 -9.96 2.44
CA ALA A 69 -7.18 -11.24 3.01
C ALA A 69 -6.92 -11.34 4.53
N HIS A 70 -6.21 -10.39 5.12
CA HIS A 70 -5.79 -10.42 6.53
C HIS A 70 -6.57 -9.45 7.41
N ASP A 71 -6.66 -9.79 8.69
CA ASP A 71 -7.11 -8.87 9.72
C ASP A 71 -5.95 -8.00 10.19
N TRP A 72 -5.90 -6.76 9.69
CA TRP A 72 -4.81 -5.84 10.04
C TRP A 72 -4.89 -5.37 11.49
N ALA A 73 -6.09 -5.30 12.06
CA ALA A 73 -6.28 -4.81 13.42
C ALA A 73 -5.71 -5.80 14.42
N ASP A 74 -5.98 -7.10 14.22
CA ASP A 74 -5.41 -8.16 15.06
C ASP A 74 -3.88 -8.18 14.93
N ARG A 75 -3.34 -8.06 13.71
CA ARG A 75 -1.89 -7.99 13.51
C ARG A 75 -1.26 -6.79 14.21
N LEU A 76 -1.89 -5.61 14.13
CA LEU A 76 -1.40 -4.41 14.82
C LEU A 76 -1.53 -4.50 16.34
N ALA A 77 -2.50 -5.26 16.88
CA ALA A 77 -2.61 -5.52 18.30
C ALA A 77 -1.41 -6.34 18.82
N GLU A 78 -0.85 -7.24 18.01
CA GLU A 78 0.38 -7.98 18.31
C GLU A 78 1.63 -7.10 18.20
N LEU A 79 1.72 -6.29 17.13
CA LEU A 79 2.92 -5.51 16.81
C LEU A 79 3.03 -4.17 17.56
N ASN A 80 1.93 -3.70 18.16
CA ASN A 80 1.86 -2.47 18.96
C ASN A 80 2.33 -1.20 18.21
N GLY A 81 1.66 -0.88 17.10
CA GLY A 81 1.99 0.30 16.30
C GLY A 81 0.89 0.73 15.34
N ALA A 82 1.27 1.35 14.22
CA ALA A 82 0.39 1.67 13.10
C ALA A 82 0.88 0.99 11.83
N ALA A 83 0.00 0.83 10.84
CA ALA A 83 0.38 0.37 9.52
C ALA A 83 0.53 1.53 8.53
N PHE A 84 1.53 1.42 7.66
CA PHE A 84 1.75 2.32 6.53
C PHE A 84 1.24 1.68 5.24
N GLY A 85 0.77 2.50 4.30
CA GLY A 85 0.40 2.02 2.97
C GLY A 85 0.71 3.04 1.87
N ASN A 86 1.49 2.60 0.88
CA ASN A 86 1.56 3.20 -0.45
C ASN A 86 0.85 2.25 -1.45
N PRO A 87 -0.48 2.37 -1.61
CA PRO A 87 -1.28 1.32 -2.22
C PRO A 87 -1.11 1.24 -3.74
N PRO A 88 -1.35 0.06 -4.35
CA PRO A 88 -1.43 -0.08 -5.79
C PRO A 88 -2.62 0.70 -6.36
N TYR A 89 -2.36 1.45 -7.45
CA TYR A 89 -3.35 2.27 -8.14
C TYR A 89 -3.96 1.58 -9.36
N SER A 90 -3.53 0.36 -9.67
CA SER A 90 -4.14 -0.47 -10.69
C SER A 90 -5.64 -0.64 -10.49
N ARG A 91 -6.32 -0.98 -11.59
CA ARG A 91 -7.72 -1.38 -11.54
C ARG A 91 -7.85 -2.60 -10.63
N ALA A 92 -9.00 -2.69 -9.97
CA ALA A 92 -9.25 -3.76 -9.02
C ALA A 92 -9.03 -5.14 -9.65
N SER A 93 -8.14 -5.91 -9.04
CA SER A 93 -7.91 -7.32 -9.34
C SER A 93 -8.46 -8.18 -8.21
N GLN A 94 -8.91 -9.39 -8.57
CA GLN A 94 -9.38 -10.40 -7.63
C GLN A 94 -8.79 -11.76 -7.96
N HIS A 95 -8.68 -12.58 -6.92
CA HIS A 95 -8.40 -14.00 -7.02
C HIS A 95 -9.32 -14.76 -6.07
N GLU A 96 -10.02 -15.78 -6.59
CA GLU A 96 -10.89 -16.64 -5.77
C GLU A 96 -11.92 -15.86 -4.91
N GLY A 97 -12.44 -14.74 -5.45
CA GLY A 97 -13.42 -13.89 -4.78
C GLY A 97 -12.83 -12.87 -3.80
N GLN A 98 -11.53 -12.90 -3.55
CA GLN A 98 -10.82 -11.93 -2.72
C GLN A 98 -10.17 -10.85 -3.60
N TYR A 99 -10.36 -9.58 -3.21
CA TYR A 99 -9.65 -8.47 -3.86
C TYR A 99 -8.19 -8.47 -3.44
N ILE A 100 -7.33 -8.03 -4.35
CA ILE A 100 -5.89 -7.84 -4.10
C ILE A 100 -5.54 -6.36 -4.23
N THR A 101 -6.03 -5.72 -5.31
CA THR A 101 -5.81 -4.29 -5.57
C THR A 101 -7.12 -3.53 -5.78
N GLY A 102 -7.00 -2.22 -5.94
CA GLY A 102 -8.09 -1.31 -6.25
C GLY A 102 -8.47 -0.48 -5.05
N MET A 103 -8.17 0.82 -5.13
CA MET A 103 -8.32 1.79 -4.04
C MET A 103 -9.65 1.74 -3.30
N ARG A 104 -10.77 1.52 -3.99
CA ARG A 104 -12.10 1.40 -3.35
C ARG A 104 -12.15 0.24 -2.35
N TYR A 105 -11.58 -0.90 -2.70
CA TYR A 105 -11.60 -2.09 -1.85
C TYR A 105 -10.56 -1.99 -0.74
N ILE A 106 -9.41 -1.40 -1.04
CA ILE A 106 -8.39 -1.06 -0.04
C ILE A 106 -8.97 -0.14 1.03
N MET A 107 -9.57 0.99 0.65
CA MET A 107 -10.12 1.96 1.59
C MET A 107 -11.33 1.40 2.37
N ARG A 108 -12.15 0.56 1.74
CA ARG A 108 -13.23 -0.16 2.44
C ARG A 108 -12.68 -1.11 3.51
N HIS A 109 -11.61 -1.85 3.19
CA HIS A 109 -10.95 -2.74 4.16
C HIS A 109 -10.30 -1.92 5.28
N THR A 110 -9.59 -0.85 4.95
CA THR A 110 -9.04 0.11 5.93
C THR A 110 -10.10 0.58 6.92
N SER A 111 -11.26 1.02 6.43
CA SER A 111 -12.37 1.48 7.29
C SER A 111 -12.83 0.37 8.24
N ALA A 112 -13.06 -0.84 7.73
CA ALA A 112 -13.44 -1.99 8.56
C ALA A 112 -12.37 -2.36 9.61
N MET A 113 -11.09 -2.28 9.25
CA MET A 113 -10.00 -2.57 10.18
C MET A 113 -9.76 -1.43 11.18
N ARG A 114 -10.12 -0.19 10.83
CA ARG A 114 -10.11 0.96 11.74
C ARG A 114 -11.21 0.86 12.77
N ASP A 115 -12.40 0.39 12.39
CA ASP A 115 -13.52 0.17 13.32
C ASP A 115 -13.19 -0.89 14.38
N LYS A 116 -12.23 -1.77 14.09
CA LYS A 116 -11.65 -2.74 15.04
C LYS A 116 -10.52 -2.18 15.92
N GLY A 117 -10.17 -0.90 15.75
CA GLY A 117 -9.18 -0.19 16.57
C GLY A 117 -7.78 -0.05 15.97
N GLY A 118 -7.54 -0.56 14.76
CA GLY A 118 -6.24 -0.39 14.11
C GLY A 118 -6.00 1.04 13.60
N ARG A 119 -4.73 1.44 13.49
CA ARG A 119 -4.30 2.75 13.00
C ARG A 119 -3.57 2.61 11.66
N TYR A 120 -4.00 3.38 10.67
CA TYR A 120 -3.54 3.26 9.30
C TYR A 120 -3.19 4.62 8.73
N VAL A 121 -2.01 4.73 8.10
CA VAL A 121 -1.55 5.96 7.44
C VAL A 121 -1.24 5.64 5.99
N PHE A 122 -1.92 6.35 5.09
CA PHE A 122 -1.82 6.13 3.65
C PHE A 122 -1.12 7.31 2.96
N LEU A 123 -0.08 7.01 2.17
CA LEU A 123 0.48 7.94 1.21
C LEU A 123 -0.28 7.80 -0.10
N ILE A 124 -1.20 8.74 -0.36
CA ILE A 124 -2.07 8.69 -1.54
C ILE A 124 -2.06 10.01 -2.33
N LYS A 125 -2.27 9.91 -3.64
CA LYS A 125 -2.54 11.08 -4.49
C LYS A 125 -3.77 11.82 -3.96
N ALA A 126 -3.67 13.15 -3.87
CA ALA A 126 -4.80 14.04 -3.63
C ALA A 126 -5.81 13.97 -4.78
N ALA A 127 -6.77 13.05 -4.67
CA ALA A 127 -7.81 12.77 -5.65
C ALA A 127 -9.19 12.91 -4.99
N THR A 128 -9.50 14.11 -4.51
CA THR A 128 -10.68 14.44 -3.69
C THR A 128 -12.02 14.20 -4.38
N SER A 129 -12.05 14.00 -5.70
CA SER A 129 -13.26 13.61 -6.44
C SER A 129 -13.43 12.11 -6.60
N ALA A 130 -12.44 11.31 -6.20
CA ALA A 130 -12.48 9.87 -6.34
C ALA A 130 -13.39 9.25 -5.29
N VAL A 131 -14.21 8.27 -5.69
CA VAL A 131 -15.14 7.57 -4.80
C VAL A 131 -14.50 6.78 -3.65
N TRP A 132 -13.18 6.61 -3.68
CA TRP A 132 -12.40 5.96 -2.64
C TRP A 132 -11.69 6.95 -1.71
N TRP A 133 -11.83 8.26 -1.96
CA TRP A 133 -11.22 9.28 -1.14
C TRP A 133 -11.70 9.12 0.32
N PRO A 134 -10.80 9.10 1.32
CA PRO A 134 -11.17 8.80 2.70
C PRO A 134 -11.70 10.06 3.38
N ASP A 135 -12.93 10.47 3.07
CA ASP A 135 -13.59 11.66 3.65
C ASP A 135 -13.70 11.61 5.19
N ASP A 136 -13.63 10.42 5.78
CA ASP A 136 -13.69 10.14 7.21
C ASP A 136 -12.31 10.01 7.89
N ALA A 137 -11.22 10.35 7.19
CA ALA A 137 -9.89 10.35 7.79
C ALA A 137 -9.82 11.31 8.98
N ALA A 138 -9.20 10.84 10.08
CA ALA A 138 -9.04 11.65 11.29
C ALA A 138 -8.10 12.85 11.07
N GLU A 139 -7.10 12.68 10.19
CA GLU A 139 -6.15 13.72 9.82
C GLU A 139 -5.77 13.58 8.34
N MET A 140 -5.57 14.72 7.67
CA MET A 140 -5.05 14.79 6.30
C MET A 140 -3.91 15.82 6.24
N ALA A 141 -2.74 15.38 5.82
CA ALA A 141 -1.59 16.24 5.54
C ALA A 141 -1.28 16.25 4.04
N PHE A 142 -0.84 17.39 3.51
CA PHE A 142 -0.52 17.56 2.10
C PHE A 142 0.96 17.88 1.89
N PHE A 143 1.58 17.17 0.95
CA PHE A 143 2.89 17.55 0.43
C PHE A 143 2.74 18.71 -0.55
N ARG A 144 3.58 19.74 -0.41
CA ARG A 144 3.68 20.79 -1.41
C ARG A 144 4.40 20.27 -2.65
N GLY A 145 3.73 20.30 -3.79
CA GLY A 145 4.30 19.93 -5.09
C GLY A 145 4.09 18.46 -5.44
N ARG A 146 4.79 17.98 -6.48
CA ARG A 146 4.73 16.58 -6.91
C ARG A 146 5.79 15.79 -6.14
N LEU A 147 5.34 14.78 -5.43
CA LEU A 147 6.23 13.82 -4.77
C LEU A 147 6.94 12.98 -5.85
N GLY A 148 8.28 12.94 -5.79
CA GLY A 148 9.07 11.99 -6.57
C GLY A 148 8.95 10.60 -5.96
N VAL A 149 8.79 9.58 -6.79
CA VAL A 149 8.80 8.17 -6.40
C VAL A 149 10.11 7.52 -6.86
N GLU A 150 10.52 6.44 -6.21
CA GLU A 150 11.74 5.70 -6.52
C GLU A 150 11.45 4.46 -7.39
N LEU A 151 12.37 4.16 -8.30
CA LEU A 151 12.30 2.93 -9.09
C LEU A 151 12.51 1.68 -8.22
N PRO A 152 11.91 0.55 -8.59
CA PRO A 152 12.30 -0.75 -8.05
C PRO A 152 13.78 -1.05 -8.32
N ALA A 153 14.35 -2.00 -7.58
CA ALA A 153 15.78 -2.33 -7.68
C ALA A 153 16.14 -3.20 -8.90
N TRP A 154 15.12 -3.74 -9.59
CA TRP A 154 15.24 -4.62 -10.76
C TRP A 154 15.06 -3.87 -12.09
#